data_AF-A0A3N5QYL5-F1
#
_entry.id   AF-A0A3N5QYL5-F1
#
_cell.length_a   1.000
_cell.length_b   1.000
_cell.length_c   1.000
_cell.angle_alpha   90.00
_cell.angle_beta   90.00
_cell.angle_gamma   90.00
#
_symmetry.space_group_name_H-M   'P 1'
#
loop_
_entity.id
_entity.type
_entity.pdbx_description
1 polymer ?
#
loop_
_entity_poly.entity_id
_entity_poly.type
_entity_poly.pdbx_seq_one_letter_code
_entity_poly.pdbx_strand_id
1 'polypeptide(L)'
;MADEKVSYFNMINRAKAASCPVKDRFDFSLDLEEPLKIKNPNIENRIRNSCIMGKWDRIAVEIFNYNSYEEFIEFELNNTTFFGQILFKINDEMIKILNQVEKDLIDNQAPGYKAPLANSTLREKSGMHGWGMAIDFDVGMNPYVLNEKSEGELDKVLIGAYDNIAKLMLGKNESDLRKLKIGRTAFGNGSIGDVYDILREESDAMKRYFLLMNDNIALQEFIETEWAVKNPDTNPPDFAAIKAQMENDYRILGGKTDTGNVWRTETREDPPFAPNSMGGTGDPATGFLNLRKEFVEAMVNSGFAWGAIDISGEPGDIQHFDLRLQGVGARVYDLLLKYK
;
A
#
# COMPACT_ATOMS: atom_id res chain seq x y z
N MET A 1 -30.15 -0.17 32.42
CA MET A 1 -28.98 -0.80 33.07
C MET A 1 -27.95 -0.98 31.97
N ALA A 2 -27.09 0.02 31.84
CA ALA A 2 -25.98 0.01 30.90
C ALA A 2 -24.82 -0.65 31.64
N ASP A 3 -24.34 -1.78 31.11
CA ASP A 3 -23.19 -2.48 31.65
C ASP A 3 -21.96 -1.59 31.53
N GLU A 4 -21.42 -1.20 32.70
CA GLU A 4 -20.09 -0.66 32.86
C GLU A 4 -19.06 -1.72 32.40
N LYS A 5 -18.69 -1.69 31.12
CA LYS A 5 -17.36 -2.11 30.72
C LYS A 5 -16.37 -1.08 31.26
N VAL A 6 -16.04 -1.18 32.55
CA VAL A 6 -14.84 -0.52 33.08
C VAL A 6 -13.66 -1.06 32.28
N SER A 7 -13.10 -0.20 31.43
CA SER A 7 -11.89 -0.50 30.67
C SER A 7 -10.76 -0.72 31.67
N TYR A 8 -10.40 -2.00 31.90
CA TYR A 8 -9.29 -2.40 32.78
C TYR A 8 -7.92 -1.85 32.33
N PHE A 9 -7.86 -1.13 31.20
CA PHE A 9 -6.68 -0.48 30.65
C PHE A 9 -6.28 0.81 31.40
N ASN A 10 -7.15 1.40 32.21
CA ASN A 10 -6.88 2.66 32.93
C ASN A 10 -5.91 2.54 34.13
N MET A 11 -5.25 1.38 34.32
CA MET A 11 -4.37 1.12 35.47
C MET A 11 -2.93 0.75 35.09
N ILE A 12 -2.45 1.11 33.89
CA ILE A 12 -1.10 0.76 33.45
C ILE A 12 -0.07 1.71 34.09
N ASN A 13 0.78 1.16 34.97
CA ASN A 13 1.93 1.86 35.51
C ASN A 13 3.02 2.00 34.42
N ARG A 14 3.28 3.24 33.97
CA ARG A 14 4.21 3.56 32.87
C ARG A 14 5.63 3.02 33.07
N ALA A 15 6.15 3.04 34.30
CA ALA A 15 7.48 2.51 34.60
C ALA A 15 7.54 0.98 34.48
N LYS A 16 6.43 0.30 34.80
CA LYS A 16 6.30 -1.15 34.66
C LYS A 16 6.10 -1.55 33.19
N ALA A 17 5.29 -0.79 32.44
CA ALA A 17 5.06 -0.98 31.01
C ALA A 17 6.37 -1.10 30.23
N ALA A 18 7.34 -0.20 30.45
CA ALA A 18 8.67 -0.19 29.82
C ALA A 18 9.47 -1.51 29.95
N SER A 19 9.17 -2.31 30.98
CA SER A 19 9.84 -3.59 31.27
C SER A 19 9.01 -4.83 30.91
N CYS A 20 7.79 -4.63 30.39
CA CYS A 20 6.83 -5.68 30.14
C CYS A 20 7.12 -6.43 28.81
N PRO A 21 7.12 -7.79 28.80
CA PRO A 21 7.12 -8.56 27.57
C PRO A 21 5.92 -8.24 26.68
N VAL A 22 6.10 -8.32 25.36
CA VAL A 22 5.07 -8.06 24.34
C VAL A 22 4.59 -9.37 23.74
N LYS A 23 3.27 -9.58 23.66
CA LYS A 23 2.64 -10.68 22.90
C LYS A 23 1.63 -10.10 21.91
N ASP A 24 1.54 -10.69 20.71
CA ASP A 24 0.52 -10.28 19.74
C ASP A 24 -0.88 -10.70 20.22
N ARG A 25 -1.92 -9.91 19.92
CA ARG A 25 -3.26 -10.07 20.54
C ARG A 25 -3.89 -11.46 20.29
N PHE A 26 -3.50 -12.18 19.22
CA PHE A 26 -4.03 -13.50 18.90
C PHE A 26 -3.72 -14.56 19.96
N ASP A 27 -2.52 -14.53 20.56
CA ASP A 27 -2.16 -15.45 21.65
C ASP A 27 -2.75 -15.00 22.99
N PHE A 28 -2.94 -13.70 23.18
CA PHE A 28 -3.50 -13.16 24.43
C PHE A 28 -4.99 -13.43 24.57
N SER A 29 -5.77 -13.44 23.49
CA SER A 29 -7.18 -13.84 23.54
C SER A 29 -7.34 -15.32 23.85
N LEU A 30 -6.46 -16.19 23.32
CA LEU A 30 -6.44 -17.62 23.68
C LEU A 30 -6.03 -17.83 25.15
N ASP A 31 -5.00 -17.10 25.61
CA ASP A 31 -4.55 -17.09 27.01
C ASP A 31 -5.55 -16.41 27.97
N LEU A 32 -6.54 -15.63 27.49
CA LEU A 32 -7.63 -15.06 28.28
C LEU A 32 -8.90 -15.91 28.24
N GLU A 33 -9.19 -16.58 27.12
CA GLU A 33 -10.33 -17.49 26.99
C GLU A 33 -10.18 -18.75 27.84
N GLU A 34 -8.97 -19.29 28.01
CA GLU A 34 -8.73 -20.41 28.92
C GLU A 34 -9.01 -20.06 30.39
N PRO A 35 -8.48 -18.95 30.95
CA PRO A 35 -8.84 -18.48 32.27
C PRO A 35 -10.32 -18.10 32.39
N LEU A 36 -10.93 -17.43 31.41
CA LEU A 36 -12.35 -17.07 31.48
C LEU A 36 -13.29 -18.29 31.48
N LYS A 37 -12.86 -19.44 30.92
CA LYS A 37 -13.56 -20.74 31.05
C LYS A 37 -13.43 -21.34 32.45
N ILE A 38 -12.40 -20.97 33.21
CA ILE A 38 -12.16 -21.43 34.57
C ILE A 38 -12.66 -20.34 35.53
N LYS A 39 -13.76 -20.58 36.27
CA LYS A 39 -14.23 -19.66 37.34
C LYS A 39 -13.19 -19.54 38.47
N ASN A 40 -12.11 -18.79 38.25
CA ASN A 40 -11.05 -18.59 39.22
C ASN A 40 -11.16 -17.16 39.77
N PRO A 41 -11.47 -17.00 41.08
CA PRO A 41 -11.66 -15.69 41.71
C PRO A 41 -10.40 -14.80 41.71
N ASN A 42 -9.25 -15.31 41.26
CA ASN A 42 -8.00 -14.56 41.14
C ASN A 42 -7.67 -14.08 39.72
N ILE A 43 -8.58 -14.20 38.74
CA ILE A 43 -8.32 -13.75 37.36
C ILE A 43 -8.07 -12.25 37.30
N GLU A 44 -8.86 -11.43 37.99
CA GLU A 44 -8.63 -9.98 38.05
C GLU A 44 -7.27 -9.63 38.65
N ASN A 45 -6.82 -10.38 39.67
CA ASN A 45 -5.53 -10.18 40.29
C ASN A 45 -4.38 -10.66 39.40
N ARG A 46 -4.56 -11.74 38.63
CA ARG A 46 -3.61 -12.20 37.61
C ARG A 46 -3.50 -11.23 36.44
N ILE A 47 -4.61 -10.65 35.98
CA ILE A 47 -4.64 -9.64 34.92
C ILE A 47 -4.01 -8.34 35.42
N ARG A 48 -4.33 -7.86 36.63
CA ARG A 48 -3.69 -6.68 37.25
C ARG A 48 -2.19 -6.87 37.48
N ASN A 49 -1.74 -8.09 37.75
CA ASN A 49 -0.33 -8.40 37.95
C ASN A 49 0.40 -8.80 36.67
N SER A 50 -0.33 -9.13 35.60
CA SER A 50 0.21 -9.40 34.27
C SER A 50 0.93 -8.16 33.75
N CYS A 51 2.20 -8.32 33.40
CA CYS A 51 3.02 -7.31 32.76
C CYS A 51 3.14 -7.64 31.26
N ILE A 52 2.07 -8.14 30.62
CA ILE A 52 2.08 -8.39 29.17
C ILE A 52 1.20 -7.33 28.54
N MET A 53 1.78 -6.53 27.64
CA MET A 53 1.04 -5.51 26.88
C MET A 53 0.95 -5.93 25.42
N GLY A 54 -0.19 -5.64 24.78
CA GLY A 54 -0.29 -5.72 23.32
C GLY A 54 0.64 -4.70 22.67
N LYS A 55 1.23 -5.03 21.52
CA LYS A 55 2.20 -4.15 20.83
C LYS A 55 1.67 -2.73 20.57
N TRP A 56 0.38 -2.61 20.26
CA TRP A 56 -0.29 -1.33 20.05
C TRP A 56 -0.34 -0.48 21.33
N ASP A 57 -0.77 -1.07 22.45
CA ASP A 57 -0.77 -0.37 23.74
C ASP A 57 0.64 0.00 24.17
N ARG A 58 1.63 -0.85 23.86
CA ARG A 58 3.04 -0.59 24.13
C ARG A 58 3.54 0.64 23.42
N ILE A 59 3.28 0.75 22.11
CA ILE A 59 3.70 1.90 21.29
C ILE A 59 2.96 3.17 21.73
N ALA A 60 1.66 3.08 22.04
CA ALA A 60 0.89 4.22 22.56
C ALA A 60 1.51 4.80 23.83
N VAL A 61 1.94 3.94 24.76
CA VAL A 61 2.66 4.34 25.98
C VAL A 61 4.04 4.92 25.68
N GLU A 62 4.84 4.23 24.87
CA GLU A 62 6.25 4.59 24.66
C GLU A 62 6.45 5.85 23.83
N ILE A 63 5.63 6.04 22.80
CA ILE A 63 5.82 7.12 21.82
C ILE A 63 4.93 8.32 22.12
N PHE A 64 3.67 8.06 22.48
CA PHE A 64 2.63 9.09 22.58
C PHE A 64 2.20 9.37 24.01
N ASN A 65 2.72 8.63 25.00
CA ASN A 65 2.46 8.86 26.42
C ASN A 65 0.98 8.66 26.83
N TYR A 66 0.23 7.87 26.07
CA TYR A 66 -1.14 7.42 26.37
C TYR A 66 -1.14 6.07 27.06
N ASN A 67 -2.13 5.78 27.90
CA ASN A 67 -2.16 4.53 28.67
C ASN A 67 -2.61 3.33 27.82
N SER A 68 -3.33 3.55 26.72
CA SER A 68 -3.69 2.51 25.75
C SER A 68 -3.77 3.03 24.32
N TYR A 69 -3.84 2.10 23.36
CA TYR A 69 -4.07 2.43 21.96
C TYR A 69 -5.45 3.05 21.71
N GLU A 70 -6.47 2.60 22.44
CA GLU A 70 -7.81 3.19 22.37
C GLU A 70 -7.82 4.65 22.87
N GLU A 71 -7.07 4.97 23.93
CA GLU A 71 -6.89 6.35 24.41
C GLU A 71 -6.17 7.20 23.36
N PHE A 72 -5.13 6.66 22.71
CA PHE A 72 -4.47 7.32 21.59
C PHE A 72 -5.45 7.66 20.45
N ILE A 73 -6.30 6.73 20.00
CA ILE A 73 -7.27 6.99 18.92
C ILE A 73 -8.28 8.08 19.31
N GLU A 74 -8.67 8.11 20.58
CA GLU A 74 -9.65 9.06 21.10
C GLU A 74 -9.09 10.49 21.17
N PHE A 75 -7.84 10.65 21.62
CA PHE A 75 -7.28 11.96 21.97
C PHE A 75 -6.18 12.50 21.05
N GLU A 76 -5.48 11.65 20.29
CA GLU A 76 -4.34 12.08 19.47
C GLU A 76 -4.70 12.29 17.99
N LEU A 77 -5.76 11.63 17.51
CA LEU A 77 -6.13 11.64 16.08
C LEU A 77 -7.19 12.70 15.77
N ASN A 78 -6.85 13.59 14.85
CA ASN A 78 -7.63 14.78 14.49
C ASN A 78 -8.23 14.68 13.08
N ASN A 79 -9.22 15.52 12.80
CA ASN A 79 -9.73 15.71 11.45
C ASN A 79 -9.07 16.94 10.83
N THR A 80 -8.79 16.89 9.53
CA THR A 80 -8.20 18.01 8.78
C THR A 80 -8.78 18.08 7.37
N THR A 81 -8.27 19.01 6.56
CA THR A 81 -8.49 19.03 5.12
C THR A 81 -7.18 18.91 4.36
N PHE A 82 -7.24 18.37 3.14
CA PHE A 82 -6.16 18.39 2.16
C PHE A 82 -6.74 18.67 0.77
N PHE A 83 -6.39 19.80 0.17
CA PHE A 83 -7.02 20.33 -1.05
C PHE A 83 -8.55 20.36 -0.98
N GLY A 84 -9.08 20.77 0.18
CA GLY A 84 -10.53 20.83 0.46
C GLY A 84 -11.21 19.47 0.70
N GLN A 85 -10.49 18.35 0.57
CA GLN A 85 -11.00 17.02 0.92
C GLN A 85 -10.94 16.83 2.43
N ILE A 86 -12.00 16.32 3.04
CA ILE A 86 -12.02 16.04 4.49
C ILE A 86 -11.24 14.77 4.76
N LEU A 87 -10.28 14.85 5.68
CA LEU A 87 -9.51 13.72 6.18
C LEU A 87 -9.88 13.46 7.63
N PHE A 88 -10.08 12.19 7.99
CA PHE A 88 -10.48 11.79 9.33
C PHE A 88 -9.35 11.06 10.04
N LYS A 89 -9.25 11.26 11.36
CA LYS A 89 -8.36 10.49 12.24
C LYS A 89 -6.89 10.47 11.81
N ILE A 90 -6.35 11.64 11.48
CA ILE A 90 -4.97 11.88 11.08
C ILE A 90 -4.14 12.38 12.28
N ASN A 91 -2.90 11.91 12.38
CA ASN A 91 -1.95 12.38 13.39
C ASN A 91 -1.40 13.79 13.06
N ASP A 92 -1.17 14.62 14.08
CA ASP A 92 -0.74 16.02 13.93
C ASP A 92 0.53 16.22 13.09
N GLU A 93 1.51 15.32 13.18
CA GLU A 93 2.72 15.45 12.34
C GLU A 93 2.38 15.25 10.86
N MET A 94 1.46 14.33 10.55
CA MET A 94 0.97 14.14 9.18
C MET A 94 0.17 15.33 8.69
N ILE A 95 -0.69 15.93 9.54
CA ILE A 95 -1.43 17.16 9.22
C ILE A 95 -0.45 18.28 8.84
N LYS A 96 0.59 18.48 9.65
CA LYS A 96 1.61 19.51 9.41
C LYS A 96 2.31 19.33 8.06
N ILE A 97 2.69 18.10 7.72
CA ILE A 97 3.39 17.79 6.46
C ILE A 97 2.42 17.93 5.27
N LEU A 98 1.18 17.46 5.38
CA LEU A 98 0.16 17.63 4.34
C LEU A 98 -0.11 19.11 4.03
N ASN A 99 -0.18 19.96 5.05
CA ASN A 99 -0.34 21.40 4.86
C ASN A 99 0.85 22.02 4.08
N GLN A 100 2.06 21.51 4.32
CA GLN A 100 3.25 21.94 3.58
C GLN A 100 3.20 21.47 2.13
N VAL A 101 2.84 20.21 1.88
CA VAL A 101 2.64 19.65 0.53
C VAL A 101 1.60 20.47 -0.25
N GLU A 102 0.45 20.76 0.36
CA GLU A 102 -0.62 21.53 -0.27
C GLU A 102 -0.14 22.92 -0.68
N LYS A 103 0.56 23.60 0.24
CA LYS A 103 1.17 24.90 -0.04
C LYS A 103 2.16 24.83 -1.20
N ASP A 104 3.10 23.89 -1.17
CA ASP A 104 4.16 23.78 -2.19
C ASP A 104 3.58 23.45 -3.57
N LEU A 105 2.56 22.61 -3.64
CA LEU A 105 1.88 22.30 -4.90
C LEU A 105 1.07 23.49 -5.44
N ILE A 106 0.37 24.25 -4.58
CA ILE A 106 -0.35 25.47 -5.01
C ILE A 106 0.64 26.52 -5.54
N ASP A 107 1.74 26.73 -4.83
CA ASP A 107 2.76 27.72 -5.20
C ASP A 107 3.44 27.37 -6.54
N ASN A 108 3.61 26.07 -6.84
CA ASN A 108 4.31 25.62 -8.05
C ASN A 108 3.41 25.27 -9.25
N GLN A 109 2.14 24.91 -9.05
CA GLN A 109 1.24 24.41 -10.11
C GLN A 109 0.05 25.34 -10.40
N ALA A 110 0.01 26.52 -9.78
CA ALA A 110 -1.06 27.51 -9.83
C ALA A 110 -2.36 27.09 -9.10
N PRO A 111 -3.28 28.03 -8.80
CA PRO A 111 -4.46 27.79 -7.95
C PRO A 111 -5.49 26.76 -8.46
N GLY A 112 -5.29 26.22 -9.68
CA GLY A 112 -6.19 25.24 -10.31
C GLY A 112 -5.78 23.78 -10.11
N TYR A 113 -4.69 23.50 -9.39
CA TYR A 113 -4.23 22.14 -9.15
C TYR A 113 -5.28 21.32 -8.38
N LYS A 114 -5.57 20.10 -8.86
CA LYS A 114 -6.49 19.15 -8.21
C LYS A 114 -5.71 17.95 -7.67
N ALA A 115 -5.63 17.81 -6.36
CA ALA A 115 -5.04 16.62 -5.76
C ALA A 115 -5.85 15.36 -6.10
N PRO A 116 -5.20 14.18 -6.15
CA PRO A 116 -5.90 12.89 -6.22
C PRO A 116 -6.84 12.71 -5.02
N LEU A 117 -7.86 11.85 -5.17
CA LEU A 117 -8.82 11.59 -4.10
C LEU A 117 -8.14 10.86 -2.94
N ALA A 118 -8.23 11.45 -1.75
CA ALA A 118 -7.61 10.89 -0.56
C ALA A 118 -8.54 9.87 0.12
N ASN A 119 -7.97 8.72 0.49
CA ASN A 119 -8.58 7.72 1.35
C ASN A 119 -7.80 7.67 2.67
N SER A 120 -8.33 8.40 3.66
CA SER A 120 -7.76 8.53 5.01
C SER A 120 -8.34 7.52 6.01
N THR A 121 -8.87 6.39 5.53
CA THR A 121 -9.55 5.44 6.42
C THR A 121 -8.59 4.93 7.50
N LEU A 122 -8.92 5.17 8.76
CA LEU A 122 -8.24 4.57 9.91
C LEU A 122 -8.45 3.06 9.88
N ARG A 123 -7.37 2.31 9.66
CA ARG A 123 -7.36 0.85 9.74
C ARG A 123 -6.79 0.46 11.10
N GLU A 124 -7.66 0.36 12.11
CA GLU A 124 -7.24 0.06 13.48
C GLU A 124 -6.34 -1.16 13.53
N LYS A 125 -5.23 -1.03 14.26
CA LYS A 125 -4.25 -2.11 14.45
C LYS A 125 -3.68 -2.67 13.14
N SER A 126 -3.57 -1.83 12.11
CA SER A 126 -2.97 -2.19 10.81
C SER A 126 -1.92 -1.17 10.35
N GLY A 127 -0.66 -1.59 10.32
CA GLY A 127 0.46 -0.81 9.78
C GLY A 127 0.50 0.64 10.27
N MET A 128 0.90 1.55 9.37
CA MET A 128 0.92 3.00 9.65
C MET A 128 -0.49 3.64 9.59
N HIS A 129 -1.45 3.03 8.88
CA HIS A 129 -2.85 3.47 8.89
C HIS A 129 -3.43 3.46 10.30
N GLY A 130 -3.14 2.44 11.10
CA GLY A 130 -3.61 2.31 12.49
C GLY A 130 -3.13 3.44 13.41
N TRP A 131 -2.15 4.23 12.99
CA TRP A 131 -1.64 5.38 13.75
C TRP A 131 -2.09 6.72 13.16
N GLY A 132 -2.98 6.73 12.16
CA GLY A 132 -3.36 7.97 11.45
C GLY A 132 -2.19 8.61 10.71
N MET A 133 -1.20 7.80 10.31
CA MET A 133 0.07 8.23 9.72
C MET A 133 0.25 7.74 8.27
N ALA A 134 -0.81 7.21 7.65
CA ALA A 134 -0.84 6.78 6.27
C ALA A 134 -2.13 7.21 5.55
N ILE A 135 -2.03 7.52 4.26
CA ILE A 135 -3.15 7.83 3.38
C ILE A 135 -2.90 7.17 2.03
N ASP A 136 -3.96 6.60 1.47
CA ASP A 136 -3.97 6.10 0.09
C ASP A 136 -4.62 7.12 -0.84
N PHE A 137 -4.16 7.22 -2.08
CA PHE A 137 -4.69 8.16 -3.06
C PHE A 137 -5.18 7.48 -4.33
N ASP A 138 -6.38 7.85 -4.79
CA ASP A 138 -7.04 7.30 -5.98
C ASP A 138 -7.01 5.76 -5.99
N VAL A 139 -7.46 5.14 -4.89
CA VAL A 139 -7.38 3.69 -4.59
C VAL A 139 -7.89 2.80 -5.73
N GLY A 140 -8.91 3.24 -6.46
CA GLY A 140 -9.45 2.50 -7.61
C GLY A 140 -8.62 2.58 -8.89
N MET A 141 -7.56 3.40 -8.92
CA MET A 141 -6.75 3.71 -10.11
C MET A 141 -5.24 3.49 -9.88
N ASN A 142 -4.80 3.25 -8.65
CA ASN A 142 -3.40 3.04 -8.29
C ASN A 142 -3.29 1.79 -7.41
N PRO A 143 -3.08 0.61 -8.01
CA PRO A 143 -3.14 -0.64 -7.28
C PRO A 143 -1.84 -0.96 -6.53
N TYR A 144 -1.91 -2.04 -5.77
CA TYR A 144 -0.72 -2.77 -5.32
C TYR A 144 -0.23 -3.65 -6.48
N VAL A 145 1.00 -3.44 -6.97
CA VAL A 145 1.45 -4.10 -8.21
C VAL A 145 2.18 -5.43 -7.99
N LEU A 146 2.96 -5.56 -6.92
CA LEU A 146 3.77 -6.74 -6.57
C LEU A 146 4.21 -6.66 -5.11
N ASN A 147 4.60 -7.80 -4.51
CA ASN A 147 5.19 -7.94 -3.18
C ASN A 147 4.22 -7.69 -2.02
N GLU A 148 2.91 -7.84 -2.23
CA GLU A 148 1.97 -7.77 -1.13
C GLU A 148 2.19 -8.95 -0.16
N LYS A 149 1.95 -8.68 1.12
CA LYS A 149 2.19 -9.65 2.18
C LYS A 149 1.36 -10.91 1.96
N SER A 150 2.04 -12.06 1.95
CA SER A 150 1.43 -13.39 1.82
C SER A 150 0.94 -13.72 0.41
N GLU A 151 1.34 -12.94 -0.61
CA GLU A 151 0.97 -13.15 -2.02
C GLU A 151 2.13 -13.65 -2.89
N GLY A 152 3.15 -14.25 -2.28
CA GLY A 152 4.37 -14.64 -2.99
C GLY A 152 4.18 -15.66 -4.13
N GLU A 153 3.06 -16.41 -4.16
CA GLU A 153 2.72 -17.26 -5.30
C GLU A 153 2.05 -16.47 -6.42
N LEU A 154 1.13 -15.55 -6.09
CA LEU A 154 0.57 -14.59 -7.04
C LEU A 154 1.67 -13.73 -7.70
N ASP A 155 2.63 -13.21 -6.91
CA ASP A 155 3.76 -12.42 -7.40
C ASP A 155 4.53 -13.11 -8.54
N LYS A 156 4.73 -14.44 -8.46
CA LYS A 156 5.44 -15.20 -9.50
C LYS A 156 4.70 -15.20 -10.83
N VAL A 157 3.38 -15.12 -10.79
CA VAL A 157 2.53 -15.09 -11.98
C VAL A 157 2.40 -13.66 -12.49
N LEU A 158 2.17 -12.70 -11.59
CA LEU A 158 2.08 -11.27 -11.93
C LEU A 158 3.36 -10.79 -12.63
N ILE A 159 4.54 -11.16 -12.11
CA ILE A 159 5.80 -10.68 -12.69
C ILE A 159 6.02 -11.17 -14.13
N GLY A 160 5.52 -12.36 -14.48
CA GLY A 160 5.55 -12.83 -15.86
C GLY A 160 4.73 -11.96 -16.81
N ALA A 161 3.54 -11.49 -16.37
CA ALA A 161 2.72 -10.58 -17.14
C ALA A 161 3.40 -9.22 -17.34
N TYR A 162 4.04 -8.68 -16.29
CA TYR A 162 4.79 -7.43 -16.38
C TYR A 162 6.03 -7.55 -17.30
N ASP A 163 6.78 -8.65 -17.22
CA ASP A 163 7.92 -8.89 -18.12
C ASP A 163 7.47 -8.98 -19.59
N ASN A 164 6.35 -9.65 -19.87
CA ASN A 164 5.78 -9.76 -21.20
C ASN A 164 5.47 -8.37 -21.80
N ILE A 165 4.85 -7.50 -21.00
CA ILE A 165 4.56 -6.12 -21.38
C ILE A 165 5.85 -5.35 -21.66
N ALA A 166 6.81 -5.38 -20.73
CA ALA A 166 8.09 -4.69 -20.86
C ALA A 166 8.86 -5.16 -22.10
N LYS A 167 8.86 -6.46 -22.38
CA LYS A 167 9.50 -7.05 -23.55
C LYS A 167 8.84 -6.62 -24.85
N LEU A 168 7.53 -6.74 -24.97
CA LEU A 168 6.84 -6.41 -26.23
C LEU A 168 6.87 -4.90 -26.51
N MET A 169 6.66 -4.07 -25.50
CA MET A 169 6.43 -2.64 -25.68
C MET A 169 7.71 -1.80 -25.60
N LEU A 170 8.62 -2.18 -24.71
CA LEU A 170 9.82 -1.40 -24.37
C LEU A 170 11.11 -2.07 -24.85
N GLY A 171 11.06 -3.32 -25.32
CA GLY A 171 12.25 -4.07 -25.72
C GLY A 171 13.16 -4.43 -24.54
N LYS A 172 12.67 -4.36 -23.30
CA LYS A 172 13.39 -4.74 -22.10
C LYS A 172 13.34 -6.26 -21.91
N ASN A 173 14.38 -6.85 -21.33
CA ASN A 173 14.36 -8.29 -21.03
C ASN A 173 13.39 -8.64 -19.89
N GLU A 174 13.28 -7.75 -18.90
CA GLU A 174 12.46 -7.90 -17.71
C GLU A 174 11.89 -6.54 -17.30
N SER A 175 10.80 -6.55 -16.54
CA SER A 175 10.17 -5.36 -15.97
C SER A 175 11.00 -4.75 -14.84
N ASP A 176 11.04 -3.42 -14.80
CA ASP A 176 11.63 -2.63 -13.73
C ASP A 176 10.86 -2.78 -12.39
N LEU A 177 9.62 -3.29 -12.39
CA LEU A 177 8.89 -3.61 -11.15
C LEU A 177 9.61 -4.65 -10.28
N ARG A 178 10.51 -5.47 -10.86
CA ARG A 178 11.39 -6.37 -10.11
C ARG A 178 12.30 -5.63 -9.12
N LYS A 179 12.62 -4.37 -9.41
CA LYS A 179 13.52 -3.54 -8.60
C LYS A 179 12.85 -3.02 -7.34
N LEU A 180 11.51 -2.98 -7.27
CA LEU A 180 10.77 -2.44 -6.12
C LEU A 180 11.19 -3.09 -4.80
N LYS A 181 11.44 -4.41 -4.82
CA LYS A 181 11.87 -5.17 -3.64
C LYS A 181 13.21 -4.73 -3.04
N ILE A 182 14.09 -4.19 -3.87
CA ILE A 182 15.40 -3.66 -3.46
C ILE A 182 15.27 -2.20 -3.00
N GLY A 183 14.17 -1.53 -3.37
CA GLY A 183 13.89 -0.13 -3.07
C GLY A 183 14.68 0.83 -3.94
N ARG A 184 14.73 2.10 -3.51
CA ARG A 184 15.28 3.24 -4.28
C ARG A 184 16.64 2.95 -4.94
N THR A 185 17.54 2.27 -4.23
CA THR A 185 18.92 2.02 -4.71
C THR A 185 19.00 1.18 -5.99
N ALA A 186 18.00 0.34 -6.28
CA ALA A 186 17.98 -0.44 -7.53
C ALA A 186 17.62 0.40 -8.77
N PHE A 187 17.10 1.60 -8.57
CA PHE A 187 16.85 2.59 -9.62
C PHE A 187 18.03 3.56 -9.80
N GLY A 188 19.18 3.27 -9.17
CA GLY A 188 20.40 4.05 -9.25
C GLY A 188 20.47 5.18 -8.21
N ASN A 189 21.30 6.18 -8.49
CA ASN A 189 21.46 7.38 -7.63
C ASN A 189 20.42 8.47 -7.96
N GLY A 190 19.34 8.11 -8.66
CA GLY A 190 18.31 9.03 -9.12
C GLY A 190 17.46 9.60 -7.98
N SER A 191 16.82 10.72 -8.26
CA SER A 191 15.74 11.31 -7.47
C SER A 191 14.48 10.43 -7.49
N ILE A 192 13.52 10.73 -6.62
CA ILE A 192 12.19 10.09 -6.67
C ILE A 192 11.49 10.31 -8.02
N GLY A 193 11.78 11.44 -8.68
CA GLY A 193 11.29 11.73 -10.03
C GLY A 193 11.80 10.74 -11.08
N ASP A 194 13.04 10.26 -10.95
CA ASP A 194 13.61 9.26 -11.86
C ASP A 194 12.95 7.89 -11.66
N VAL A 195 12.70 7.50 -10.41
CA VAL A 195 11.92 6.28 -10.09
C VAL A 195 10.51 6.40 -10.68
N TYR A 196 9.85 7.54 -10.48
CA TYR A 196 8.53 7.80 -11.03
C TYR A 196 8.52 7.66 -12.55
N ASP A 197 9.48 8.25 -13.26
CA ASP A 197 9.53 8.21 -14.74
C ASP A 197 9.67 6.78 -15.27
N ILE A 198 10.49 5.96 -14.60
CA ILE A 198 10.65 4.54 -14.94
C ILE A 198 9.33 3.78 -14.75
N LEU A 199 8.67 3.96 -13.61
CA LEU A 199 7.38 3.32 -13.34
C LEU A 199 6.26 3.83 -14.25
N ARG A 200 6.31 5.12 -14.61
CA ARG A 200 5.40 5.76 -15.57
C ARG A 200 5.55 5.16 -16.96
N GLU A 201 6.78 4.96 -17.44
CA GLU A 201 7.06 4.32 -18.73
C GLU A 201 6.43 2.92 -18.81
N GLU A 202 6.60 2.10 -17.78
CA GLU A 202 6.00 0.76 -17.75
C GLU A 202 4.48 0.79 -17.61
N SER A 203 3.93 1.72 -16.83
CA SER A 203 2.48 1.91 -16.73
C SER A 203 1.87 2.35 -18.06
N ASP A 204 2.54 3.21 -18.83
CA ASP A 204 2.03 3.67 -20.12
C ASP A 204 2.25 2.60 -21.21
N ALA A 205 3.32 1.81 -21.13
CA ALA A 205 3.50 0.61 -21.93
C ALA A 205 2.37 -0.40 -21.70
N MET A 206 1.97 -0.64 -20.46
CA MET A 206 0.83 -1.48 -20.11
C MET A 206 -0.48 -0.98 -20.74
N LYS A 207 -0.78 0.32 -20.64
CA LYS A 207 -1.97 0.91 -21.29
C LYS A 207 -1.97 0.62 -22.78
N ARG A 208 -0.84 0.85 -23.45
CA ARG A 208 -0.70 0.63 -24.89
C ARG A 208 -0.80 -0.85 -25.25
N TYR A 209 -0.21 -1.75 -24.46
CA TYR A 209 -0.30 -3.19 -24.63
C TYR A 209 -1.78 -3.61 -24.66
N PHE A 210 -2.57 -3.25 -23.65
CA PHE A 210 -3.97 -3.67 -23.61
C PHE A 210 -4.89 -2.90 -24.57
N LEU A 211 -4.51 -1.68 -24.99
CA LEU A 211 -5.19 -1.01 -26.09
C LEU A 211 -5.04 -1.81 -27.39
N LEU A 212 -3.82 -2.25 -27.72
CA LEU A 212 -3.55 -3.09 -28.90
C LEU A 212 -4.22 -4.46 -28.79
N MET A 213 -4.28 -5.03 -27.58
CA MET A 213 -4.99 -6.28 -27.35
C MET A 213 -6.45 -6.19 -27.83
N ASN A 214 -7.11 -5.05 -27.67
CA ASN A 214 -8.52 -4.89 -28.05
C ASN A 214 -8.74 -4.49 -29.52
N ASP A 215 -7.68 -4.25 -30.28
CA ASP A 215 -7.74 -3.84 -31.69
C ASP A 215 -6.80 -4.69 -32.56
N ASN A 216 -7.36 -5.71 -33.21
CA ASN A 216 -6.62 -6.63 -34.05
C ASN A 216 -5.90 -5.94 -35.23
N ILE A 217 -6.48 -4.88 -35.79
CA ILE A 217 -5.88 -4.16 -36.92
C ILE A 217 -4.67 -3.38 -36.41
N ALA A 218 -4.84 -2.63 -35.32
CA ALA A 218 -3.74 -1.87 -34.73
C ALA A 218 -2.62 -2.78 -34.20
N LEU A 219 -2.93 -3.94 -33.63
CA LEU A 219 -1.93 -4.91 -33.20
C LEU A 219 -1.12 -5.48 -34.37
N GLN A 220 -1.79 -5.84 -35.47
CA GLN A 220 -1.10 -6.31 -36.67
C GLN A 220 -0.16 -5.24 -37.24
N GLU A 221 -0.67 -4.00 -37.36
CA GLU A 221 0.13 -2.87 -37.83
C GLU A 221 1.33 -2.59 -36.92
N PHE A 222 1.14 -2.63 -35.60
CA PHE A 222 2.22 -2.48 -34.62
C PHE A 222 3.32 -3.54 -34.82
N ILE A 223 2.95 -4.81 -35.00
CA ILE A 223 3.90 -5.92 -35.21
C ILE A 223 4.70 -5.72 -36.49
N GLU A 224 4.03 -5.37 -37.59
CA GLU A 224 4.65 -5.25 -38.92
C GLU A 224 5.51 -4.00 -39.08
N THR A 225 5.21 -2.94 -38.32
CA THR A 225 5.85 -1.63 -38.50
C THR A 225 6.73 -1.27 -37.30
N GLU A 226 6.12 -0.90 -36.18
CA GLU A 226 6.84 -0.37 -35.02
C GLU A 226 7.74 -1.40 -34.34
N TRP A 227 7.22 -2.61 -34.12
CA TRP A 227 7.97 -3.68 -33.48
C TRP A 227 9.15 -4.13 -34.34
N ALA A 228 8.91 -4.33 -35.65
CA ALA A 228 9.93 -4.74 -36.60
C ALA A 228 11.08 -3.72 -36.71
N VAL A 229 10.76 -2.42 -36.66
CA VAL A 229 11.79 -1.35 -36.66
C VAL A 229 12.62 -1.37 -35.38
N LYS A 230 12.01 -1.65 -34.22
CA LYS A 230 12.72 -1.73 -32.93
C LYS A 230 13.54 -3.01 -32.79
N ASN A 231 13.18 -4.08 -33.50
CA ASN A 231 13.81 -5.39 -33.39
C ASN A 231 14.20 -5.95 -34.78
N PRO A 232 15.09 -5.26 -35.52
CA PRO A 232 15.34 -5.53 -36.94
C PRO A 232 15.98 -6.91 -37.19
N ASP A 233 16.68 -7.46 -36.19
CA ASP A 233 17.41 -8.74 -36.29
C ASP A 233 16.58 -9.94 -35.81
N THR A 234 15.30 -9.75 -35.54
CA THR A 234 14.40 -10.80 -35.04
C THR A 234 13.18 -10.95 -35.92
N ASN A 235 12.71 -12.19 -36.07
CA ASN A 235 11.46 -12.42 -36.78
C ASN A 235 10.30 -11.78 -36.01
N PRO A 236 9.35 -11.11 -36.71
CA PRO A 236 8.13 -10.62 -36.10
C PRO A 236 7.44 -11.71 -35.27
N PRO A 237 6.91 -11.38 -34.08
CA PRO A 237 6.20 -12.36 -33.28
C PRO A 237 4.91 -12.78 -33.99
N ASP A 238 4.50 -14.03 -33.76
CA ASP A 238 3.25 -14.54 -34.30
C ASP A 238 2.05 -13.80 -33.70
N PHE A 239 1.18 -13.25 -34.56
CA PHE A 239 0.03 -12.45 -34.14
C PHE A 239 -0.89 -13.21 -33.18
N ALA A 240 -1.23 -14.46 -33.50
CA ALA A 240 -2.17 -15.25 -32.69
C ALA A 240 -1.56 -15.58 -31.32
N ALA A 241 -0.28 -15.91 -31.28
CA ALA A 241 0.46 -16.16 -30.04
C ALA A 241 0.52 -14.91 -29.14
N ILE A 242 0.83 -13.74 -29.71
CA ILE A 242 0.87 -12.47 -28.96
C ILE A 242 -0.51 -12.13 -28.44
N LYS A 243 -1.54 -12.20 -29.28
CA LYS A 243 -2.92 -11.93 -28.87
C LYS A 243 -3.37 -12.81 -27.71
N ALA A 244 -3.09 -14.11 -27.78
CA ALA A 244 -3.40 -15.05 -26.70
C ALA A 244 -2.61 -14.76 -25.40
N GLN A 245 -1.33 -14.36 -25.53
CA GLN A 245 -0.52 -13.94 -24.39
C GLN A 245 -1.10 -12.69 -23.72
N MET A 246 -1.44 -11.67 -24.50
CA MET A 246 -2.02 -10.42 -24.01
C MET A 246 -3.32 -10.66 -23.24
N GLU A 247 -4.21 -11.50 -23.77
CA GLU A 247 -5.47 -11.87 -23.10
C GLU A 247 -5.23 -12.62 -21.78
N ASN A 248 -4.23 -13.50 -21.75
CA ASN A 248 -3.84 -14.20 -20.53
C ASN A 248 -3.23 -13.25 -19.49
N ASP A 249 -2.37 -12.32 -19.91
CA ASP A 249 -1.76 -11.30 -19.02
C ASP A 249 -2.83 -10.37 -18.46
N TYR A 250 -3.77 -9.91 -19.29
CA TYR A 250 -4.91 -9.08 -18.89
C TYR A 250 -5.72 -9.76 -17.79
N ARG A 251 -6.01 -11.05 -17.98
CA ARG A 251 -6.67 -11.89 -16.99
C ARG A 251 -5.82 -11.96 -15.72
N ILE A 252 -4.57 -12.41 -15.79
CA ILE A 252 -3.67 -12.53 -14.61
C ILE A 252 -3.66 -11.28 -13.73
N LEU A 253 -3.64 -10.09 -14.35
CA LEU A 253 -3.61 -8.81 -13.65
C LEU A 253 -4.95 -8.41 -13.00
N GLY A 254 -6.03 -9.15 -13.23
CA GLY A 254 -7.35 -8.92 -12.64
C GLY A 254 -8.39 -8.31 -13.59
N GLY A 255 -8.07 -8.19 -14.88
CA GLY A 255 -8.99 -7.64 -15.89
C GLY A 255 -10.25 -8.50 -16.07
N LYS A 256 -11.38 -7.83 -16.33
CA LYS A 256 -12.69 -8.50 -16.52
C LYS A 256 -12.76 -9.17 -17.88
N THR A 257 -13.10 -10.46 -17.90
CA THR A 257 -13.38 -11.22 -19.13
C THR A 257 -14.88 -11.43 -19.31
N ASP A 258 -15.34 -11.64 -20.54
CA ASP A 258 -16.76 -11.87 -20.90
C ASP A 258 -17.40 -13.06 -20.15
N THR A 259 -16.58 -14.00 -19.69
CA THR A 259 -16.99 -15.17 -18.90
C THR A 259 -17.22 -14.88 -17.42
N GLY A 260 -17.00 -13.63 -16.98
CA GLY A 260 -17.00 -13.26 -15.57
C GLY A 260 -15.75 -13.76 -14.84
N ASN A 261 -15.40 -13.04 -13.77
CA ASN A 261 -14.24 -13.35 -12.95
C ASN A 261 -14.42 -14.70 -12.24
N VAL A 262 -13.77 -15.76 -12.74
CA VAL A 262 -13.52 -16.99 -11.96
C VAL A 262 -12.18 -16.82 -11.25
N TRP A 263 -12.04 -15.77 -10.44
CA TRP A 263 -10.90 -15.67 -9.54
C TRP A 263 -11.21 -16.47 -8.30
N ARG A 264 -10.22 -17.25 -7.86
CA ARG A 264 -10.37 -18.22 -6.77
C ARG A 264 -10.69 -17.44 -5.50
N THR A 265 -11.98 -17.36 -5.15
CA THR A 265 -12.46 -16.84 -3.86
C THR A 265 -11.93 -17.64 -2.67
N GLU A 266 -11.25 -18.75 -2.94
CA GLU A 266 -10.60 -19.65 -1.97
C GLU A 266 -9.20 -19.16 -1.53
N THR A 267 -8.55 -18.27 -2.30
CA THR A 267 -7.25 -17.67 -1.96
C THR A 267 -7.45 -16.20 -1.60
N ARG A 268 -6.84 -15.72 -0.50
CA ARG A 268 -6.82 -14.29 -0.11
C ARG A 268 -5.84 -13.47 -0.97
N GLU A 269 -5.68 -13.85 -2.23
CA GLU A 269 -4.77 -13.19 -3.16
C GLU A 269 -5.60 -12.24 -4.03
N ASP A 270 -5.23 -10.96 -4.08
CA ASP A 270 -5.96 -9.90 -4.73
C ASP A 270 -5.14 -9.37 -5.92
N PRO A 271 -5.41 -9.81 -7.17
CA PRO A 271 -4.70 -9.28 -8.34
C PRO A 271 -4.83 -7.75 -8.42
N PRO A 272 -3.81 -7.04 -8.94
CA PRO A 272 -3.73 -5.57 -8.84
C PRO A 272 -4.99 -4.84 -9.31
N PHE A 273 -5.65 -5.35 -10.35
CA PHE A 273 -6.84 -4.72 -10.94
C PHE A 273 -8.13 -5.50 -10.66
N ALA A 274 -8.10 -6.51 -9.80
CA ALA A 274 -9.29 -7.30 -9.51
C ALA A 274 -10.33 -6.48 -8.69
N PRO A 275 -11.63 -6.74 -8.90
CA PRO A 275 -12.70 -6.04 -8.21
C PRO A 275 -13.00 -6.69 -6.85
N ASN A 276 -12.03 -6.71 -5.94
CA ASN A 276 -12.17 -7.25 -4.59
C ASN A 276 -11.88 -6.14 -3.57
N SER A 277 -12.84 -5.97 -2.65
CA SER A 277 -12.82 -5.08 -1.47
C SER A 277 -12.31 -3.65 -1.69
N MET A 278 -13.24 -2.68 -1.72
CA MET A 278 -13.02 -1.23 -1.78
C MET A 278 -13.02 -0.58 -3.18
N GLY A 279 -13.77 -1.16 -4.12
CA GLY A 279 -14.15 -0.43 -5.34
C GLY A 279 -13.09 -0.43 -6.44
N GLY A 280 -12.26 -1.47 -6.50
CA GLY A 280 -11.46 -1.79 -7.68
C GLY A 280 -12.37 -1.88 -8.91
N THR A 281 -12.46 -0.79 -9.66
CA THR A 281 -12.96 -0.79 -11.04
C THR A 281 -11.82 -1.07 -12.02
N GLY A 282 -10.61 -1.30 -11.48
CA GLY A 282 -9.33 -1.30 -12.17
C GLY A 282 -9.37 -2.15 -13.42
N ASP A 283 -9.11 -1.51 -14.54
CA ASP A 283 -8.90 -2.19 -15.80
C ASP A 283 -7.39 -2.14 -16.04
N PRO A 284 -6.68 -3.26 -16.24
CA PRO A 284 -5.25 -3.23 -16.58
C PRO A 284 -4.94 -2.29 -17.75
N ALA A 285 -5.88 -2.05 -18.66
CA ALA A 285 -5.73 -1.10 -19.76
C ALA A 285 -5.62 0.37 -19.31
N THR A 286 -5.91 0.68 -18.04
CA THR A 286 -5.72 2.01 -17.44
C THR A 286 -4.32 2.21 -16.85
N GLY A 287 -3.47 1.18 -16.86
CA GLY A 287 -2.14 1.22 -16.24
C GLY A 287 -2.18 1.30 -14.71
N PHE A 288 -1.03 1.13 -14.07
CA PHE A 288 -0.92 1.05 -12.61
C PHE A 288 -0.46 2.36 -11.92
N LEU A 289 0.05 3.34 -12.66
CA LEU A 289 0.47 4.62 -12.09
C LEU A 289 -0.39 5.73 -12.70
N ASN A 290 -1.29 6.32 -11.92
CA ASN A 290 -2.16 7.42 -12.33
C ASN A 290 -1.95 8.69 -11.48
N LEU A 291 -1.23 8.58 -10.36
CA LEU A 291 -0.72 9.75 -9.62
C LEU A 291 0.20 10.59 -10.51
N ARG A 292 0.11 11.92 -10.40
CA ARG A 292 0.95 12.86 -11.17
C ARG A 292 2.35 12.98 -10.59
N LYS A 293 3.35 13.28 -11.42
CA LYS A 293 4.76 13.30 -11.01
C LYS A 293 4.99 14.32 -9.90
N GLU A 294 4.49 15.52 -10.12
CA GLU A 294 4.60 16.63 -9.19
C GLU A 294 3.97 16.31 -7.83
N PHE A 295 2.91 15.49 -7.80
CA PHE A 295 2.29 15.04 -6.56
C PHE A 295 3.22 14.10 -5.77
N VAL A 296 3.73 13.06 -6.44
CA VAL A 296 4.62 12.05 -5.81
C VAL A 296 5.89 12.74 -5.31
N GLU A 297 6.48 13.61 -6.13
CA GLU A 297 7.65 14.40 -5.75
C GLU A 297 7.36 15.30 -4.55
N ALA A 298 6.26 16.05 -4.55
CA ALA A 298 5.92 16.93 -3.43
C ALA A 298 5.71 16.16 -2.10
N MET A 299 5.00 15.03 -2.16
CA MET A 299 4.80 14.16 -1.00
C MET A 299 6.14 13.64 -0.46
N VAL A 300 6.96 13.02 -1.33
CA VAL A 300 8.24 12.41 -0.91
C VAL A 300 9.27 13.44 -0.48
N ASN A 301 9.34 14.60 -1.14
CA ASN A 301 10.25 15.68 -0.76
C ASN A 301 9.86 16.33 0.58
N SER A 302 8.59 16.26 0.96
CA SER A 302 8.10 16.62 2.30
C SER A 302 8.32 15.51 3.34
N GLY A 303 8.98 14.42 2.92
CA GLY A 303 9.44 13.31 3.74
C GLY A 303 8.44 12.15 3.89
N PHE A 304 7.37 12.11 3.10
CA PHE A 304 6.57 10.88 3.02
C PHE A 304 7.40 9.74 2.43
N ALA A 305 7.21 8.56 2.99
CA ALA A 305 7.57 7.32 2.34
C ALA A 305 6.52 6.99 1.28
N TRP A 306 6.97 6.57 0.09
CA TRP A 306 6.06 6.13 -0.96
C TRP A 306 5.97 4.59 -0.98
N GLY A 307 4.74 4.09 -0.95
CA GLY A 307 4.40 2.68 -0.87
C GLY A 307 5.01 1.82 -1.97
N ALA A 308 5.24 2.41 -3.15
CA ALA A 308 5.87 1.74 -4.27
C ALA A 308 7.28 1.23 -3.94
N ILE A 309 8.09 1.99 -3.18
CA ILE A 309 9.53 1.71 -3.05
C ILE A 309 10.13 1.83 -1.64
N ASP A 310 9.40 2.41 -0.67
CA ASP A 310 9.93 2.69 0.67
C ASP A 310 9.42 1.74 1.75
N ILE A 311 8.55 0.80 1.40
CA ILE A 311 8.04 -0.20 2.35
C ILE A 311 8.99 -1.40 2.37
N SER A 312 9.72 -1.55 3.46
CA SER A 312 10.57 -2.72 3.65
C SER A 312 9.75 -4.02 3.65
N GLY A 313 10.08 -4.92 2.74
CA GLY A 313 9.52 -6.26 2.63
C GLY A 313 8.26 -6.37 1.78
N GLU A 314 7.46 -5.30 1.74
CA GLU A 314 6.17 -5.22 1.04
C GLU A 314 6.10 -3.94 0.16
N PRO A 315 7.05 -3.67 -0.77
CA PRO A 315 6.98 -2.51 -1.66
C PRO A 315 6.15 -2.83 -2.91
N GLY A 316 5.39 -1.86 -3.40
CA GLY A 316 4.54 -2.04 -4.59
C GLY A 316 3.16 -1.40 -4.46
N ASP A 317 2.88 -0.77 -3.33
CA ASP A 317 1.63 -0.08 -3.08
C ASP A 317 1.65 1.34 -3.70
N ILE A 318 1.18 1.49 -4.94
CA ILE A 318 1.35 2.75 -5.70
C ILE A 318 0.59 3.92 -5.06
N GLN A 319 -0.57 3.65 -4.48
CA GLN A 319 -1.47 4.62 -3.83
C GLN A 319 -0.97 5.12 -2.48
N HIS A 320 -0.11 4.37 -1.79
CA HIS A 320 0.13 4.53 -0.35
C HIS A 320 1.24 5.53 -0.04
N PHE A 321 1.00 6.43 0.92
CA PHE A 321 2.01 7.35 1.47
C PHE A 321 1.93 7.37 2.99
N ASP A 322 3.08 7.30 3.67
CA ASP A 322 3.12 7.37 5.15
C ASP A 322 4.38 8.01 5.73
N LEU A 323 4.41 8.16 7.06
CA LEU A 323 5.50 8.82 7.77
C LEU A 323 6.59 7.89 8.30
N ARG A 324 6.69 6.63 7.83
CA ARG A 324 7.61 5.63 8.42
C ARG A 324 9.10 6.00 8.33
N LEU A 325 9.47 6.95 7.48
CA LEU A 325 10.87 7.34 7.27
C LEU A 325 11.29 8.58 8.07
N GLN A 326 10.38 9.22 8.83
CA GLN A 326 10.72 10.45 9.55
C GLN A 326 9.96 10.65 10.87
N GLY A 327 10.55 11.48 11.72
CA GLY A 327 9.92 12.01 12.93
C GLY A 327 9.32 10.94 13.83
N VAL A 328 8.08 11.18 14.27
CA VAL A 328 7.34 10.25 15.13
C VAL A 328 7.00 8.95 14.38
N GLY A 329 6.70 9.04 13.08
CA GLY A 329 6.36 7.88 12.26
C GLY A 329 7.49 6.85 12.17
N ALA A 330 8.75 7.28 12.02
CA ALA A 330 9.90 6.38 12.08
C ALA A 330 10.00 5.62 13.40
N ARG A 331 9.81 6.30 14.53
CA ARG A 331 9.85 5.65 15.86
C ARG A 331 8.73 4.63 16.04
N VAL A 332 7.53 4.95 15.55
CA VAL A 332 6.39 4.00 15.54
C VAL A 332 6.73 2.78 14.68
N TYR A 333 7.25 2.99 13.47
CA TYR A 333 7.60 1.92 12.55
C TYR A 333 8.69 0.99 13.11
N ASP A 334 9.74 1.56 13.71
CA ASP A 334 10.80 0.79 14.37
C ASP A 334 10.24 -0.13 15.46
N LEU A 335 9.30 0.37 16.27
CA LEU A 335 8.66 -0.44 17.30
C LEU A 335 7.69 -1.48 16.72
N LEU A 336 6.97 -1.18 15.63
CA LEU A 336 6.16 -2.17 14.92
C LEU A 336 7.02 -3.32 14.38
N LEU A 337 8.23 -3.04 13.91
CA LEU A 337 9.19 -4.06 13.46
C LEU A 337 9.81 -4.84 14.63
N LYS A 338 10.09 -4.16 15.75
CA LYS A 338 10.67 -4.77 16.97
C LYS A 338 9.70 -5.73 17.65
N TYR A 339 8.41 -5.39 17.67
CA TYR A 339 7.37 -6.15 18.36
C TYR A 339 6.61 -7.13 17.43
N LYS A 340 7.27 -7.60 16.36
CA LYS A 340 6.72 -8.55 15.38
C LYS A 340 6.27 -9.87 16.01
#